data_AF-A0A964P4E3-F1
#
_entry.id   AF-A0A964P4E3-F1
#
_cell.length_a   1.000
_cell.length_b   1.000
_cell.length_c   1.000
_cell.angle_alpha   90.00
_cell.angle_beta   90.00
_cell.angle_gamma   90.00
#
_symmetry.space_group_name_H-M   'P 1'
#
loop_
_entity.id
_entity.type
_entity.pdbx_description
1 polymer ?
#
loop_
_entity_poly.entity_id
_entity_poly.type
_entity_poly.pdbx_seq_one_letter_code
_entity_poly.pdbx_strand_id
1 'polypeptide(L)' 'MNEGASKGILVTTSGYGQASFEFARGKPIELLDGSNLLFLLAEHTGLEAKIEIPEDWVEPLPAS' A
#
# COMPACT_ATOMS: atom_id res chain seq x y z
N MET A 1 -11.59 19.01 3.27
CA MET A 1 -12.34 18.19 4.25
C MET A 1 -12.32 16.78 3.71
N ASN A 2 -11.49 15.91 4.29
CA ASN A 2 -11.28 14.54 3.80
C ASN A 2 -12.43 13.66 4.32
N GLU A 3 -13.41 13.37 3.47
CA GLU A 3 -14.42 12.27 3.49
C GLU A 3 -15.13 11.84 4.80
N GLY A 4 -14.94 12.50 5.94
CA GLY A 4 -15.62 12.16 7.20
C GLY A 4 -15.09 10.90 7.92
N ALA A 5 -14.01 10.27 7.42
CA ALA A 5 -13.39 9.13 8.05
C ALA A 5 -12.50 9.54 9.24
N SER A 6 -12.63 8.86 10.37
CA SER A 6 -11.82 9.09 11.57
C SER A 6 -10.38 8.58 11.42
N LYS A 7 -10.15 7.63 10.51
CA LYS A 7 -8.87 7.03 10.14
C LYS A 7 -8.92 6.58 8.69
N GLY A 8 -7.88 6.89 7.91
CA GLY A 8 -7.69 6.40 6.55
C GLY A 8 -6.67 5.26 6.50
N ILE A 9 -6.79 4.38 5.51
CA ILE A 9 -5.78 3.35 5.20
C ILE A 9 -5.36 3.57 3.76
N LEU A 10 -4.06 3.77 3.53
CA LEU A 10 -3.47 3.76 2.21
C LEU A 10 -2.85 2.38 1.98
N VAL A 11 -3.20 1.75 0.87
CA VAL A 11 -2.73 0.40 0.52
C VAL A 11 -1.92 0.46 -0.77
N THR A 12 -0.81 -0.26 -0.82
CA THR A 12 -0.05 -0.53 -2.05
C THR A 12 0.23 -2.03 -2.15
N THR A 13 0.35 -2.52 -3.38
CA THR A 13 0.79 -3.91 -3.67
C THR A 13 2.33 -4.02 -3.71
N SER A 14 3.05 -2.93 -3.46
CA SER A 14 4.52 -2.89 -3.40
C SER A 14 4.99 -2.29 -2.06
N GLY A 15 6.13 -1.60 -2.04
CA GLY A 15 6.59 -0.82 -0.89
C GLY A 15 6.24 0.66 -1.03
N TYR A 16 6.42 1.41 0.06
CA TYR A 16 6.31 2.87 0.04
C TYR A 16 7.67 3.55 -0.11
N GLY A 17 7.71 4.60 -0.93
CA GLY A 17 8.84 5.54 -0.96
C GLY A 17 8.71 6.61 0.15
N GLN A 18 9.81 7.34 0.39
CA GLN A 18 9.90 8.39 1.43
C GLN A 18 8.74 9.39 1.38
N ALA A 19 8.36 9.84 0.18
CA ALA A 19 7.26 10.81 -0.01
C ALA A 19 5.92 10.31 0.55
N SER A 20 5.67 9.00 0.54
CA SER A 20 4.45 8.42 1.09
C SER A 20 4.43 8.46 2.61
N PHE A 21 5.57 8.17 3.25
CA PHE A 21 5.72 8.32 4.70
C PHE A 21 5.60 9.78 5.15
N GLU A 22 6.18 10.72 4.39
CA GLU A 22 6.03 12.16 4.63
C GLU A 22 4.58 12.62 4.45
N PHE A 23 3.89 12.12 3.43
CA PHE A 23 2.48 12.40 3.21
C PHE A 23 1.61 11.92 4.38
N ALA A 24 1.88 10.75 4.96
CA ALA A 24 1.11 10.19 6.08
C ALA A 24 1.45 10.84 7.44
N ARG A 25 2.64 11.44 7.58
CA ARG A 25 3.13 11.99 8.84
C ARG A 25 2.15 13.03 9.42
N GLY A 26 1.72 12.80 10.66
CA GLY A 26 0.81 13.69 11.38
C GLY A 26 -0.64 13.65 10.90
N LYS A 27 -0.99 12.79 9.93
CA LYS A 27 -2.36 12.53 9.51
C LYS A 27 -2.87 11.24 10.16
N PRO A 28 -4.18 11.08 10.38
CA PRO A 28 -4.76 9.82 10.84
C PRO A 28 -4.83 8.82 9.67
N ILE A 29 -3.69 8.51 9.05
CA ILE A 29 -3.56 7.60 7.91
C ILE A 29 -2.57 6.50 8.26
N GLU A 30 -2.99 5.25 8.07
CA GLU A 30 -2.13 4.09 8.17
C GLU A 30 -1.63 3.68 6.79
N LEU A 31 -0.35 3.30 6.71
CA LEU A 31 0.27 2.80 5.50
C LEU A 31 0.37 1.28 5.58
N LEU A 32 -0.26 0.61 4.62
CA LEU A 32 -0.23 -0.83 4.47
C LEU A 32 0.44 -1.20 3.14
N ASP A 33 1.60 -1.86 3.23
CA ASP A 33 2.37 -2.30 2.06
C ASP A 33 1.95 -3.72 1.62
N GLY A 34 2.54 -4.19 0.52
CA GLY A 34 2.18 -5.50 -0.06
C GLY A 34 2.42 -6.66 0.91
N SER A 35 3.49 -6.62 1.69
CA SER A 35 3.80 -7.67 2.68
C SER A 35 2.77 -7.71 3.80
N ASN A 36 2.41 -6.54 4.34
CA ASN A 36 1.38 -6.43 5.36
C ASN A 36 -0.01 -6.81 4.82
N LEU A 37 -0.32 -6.48 3.57
CA LEU A 37 -1.56 -6.90 2.91
C LEU A 37 -1.68 -8.42 2.87
N LEU A 38 -0.64 -9.10 2.39
CA LEU A 38 -0.61 -10.56 2.31
C LEU A 38 -0.72 -11.20 3.69
N PHE A 39 0.00 -10.67 4.68
CA PHE A 39 -0.09 -11.12 6.06
C PHE A 39 -1.52 -11.01 6.62
N LEU A 40 -2.19 -9.87 6.46
CA LEU A 40 -3.56 -9.69 6.95
C LEU A 40 -4.57 -10.59 6.24
N LEU A 41 -4.39 -10.83 4.92
CA LEU A 41 -5.25 -11.74 4.17
C LEU A 41 -5.11 -13.17 4.72
N ALA A 42 -3.88 -13.65 4.90
CA ALA A 42 -3.63 -14.97 5.46
C ALA A 42 -4.19 -15.09 6.89
N GLU A 43 -3.86 -14.14 7.77
CA GLU A 43 -4.20 -14.18 9.20
C GLU A 43 -5.70 -14.08 9.46
N HIS A 44 -6.41 -13.18 8.78
CA HIS A 44 -7.80 -12.87 9.13
C HIS A 44 -8.83 -13.55 8.24
N THR A 45 -8.43 -14.06 7.08
CA THR A 45 -9.36 -14.70 6.14
C THR A 45 -8.98 -16.13 5.79
N GLY A 46 -7.75 -16.56 6.10
CA GLY A 46 -7.20 -17.84 5.66
C GLY A 46 -6.88 -17.87 4.15
N LEU A 47 -6.88 -16.71 3.49
CA LEU A 47 -6.57 -16.60 2.07
C LEU A 47 -5.07 -16.48 1.86
N GLU A 48 -4.47 -17.54 1.34
CA GLU A 48 -3.11 -17.51 0.79
C GLU A 48 -3.12 -16.81 -0.58
N ALA A 49 -2.74 -15.54 -0.59
CA ALA A 49 -2.67 -14.71 -1.80
C ALA A 49 -1.23 -14.49 -2.25
N LYS A 50 -1.07 -14.11 -3.52
CA LYS A 50 0.20 -13.69 -4.11
C LYS A 50 -0.03 -12.42 -4.93
N ILE A 51 0.93 -11.50 -4.88
CA ILE A 51 0.96 -10.32 -5.75
C ILE A 51 1.72 -10.71 -7.02
N GLU A 52 1.05 -10.59 -8.17
CA GLU A 52 1.65 -10.89 -9.48
C GLU A 52 1.77 -9.61 -10.30
N ILE A 53 2.97 -9.37 -10.83
CA ILE A 53 3.23 -8.29 -11.77
C ILE A 53 2.96 -8.84 -13.18
N PRO A 54 2.18 -8.15 -14.03
CA PRO A 54 1.96 -8.56 -15.40
C PRO A 54 3.28 -8.70 -16.18
N GLU A 55 3.36 -9.68 -17.08
CA GLU A 55 4.57 -9.92 -17.89
C GLU A 55 4.94 -8.75 -18.80
N ASP A 56 3.94 -7.98 -19.24
CA ASP A 56 4.08 -6.82 -20.10
C ASP A 56 4.30 -5.51 -19.32
N TRP A 57 4.43 -5.58 -17.99
CA TRP A 57 4.68 -4.40 -17.19
C TRP A 57 6.12 -3.90 -17.36
N VAL A 58 6.25 -2.63 -17.74
CA VAL A 58 7.53 -1.93 -17.86
C VAL A 58 7.63 -0.92 -16.73
N GLU A 59 8.69 -1.03 -15.93
CA GLU A 59 8.95 -0.05 -14.87
C GLU A 59 9.12 1.35 -15.49
N PRO A 60 8.32 2.35 -15.08
CA PRO A 60 8.50 3.69 -15.58
C PRO A 60 9.86 4.22 -15.12
N LEU A 61 10.72 4.56 -16.08
CA LEU A 61 12.00 5.20 -15.79
C LEU A 61 11.73 6.50 -15.02
N PRO A 62 12.47 6.77 -13.92
CA PRO A 62 12.32 8.03 -13.21
C PRO A 62 12.57 9.20 -14.16
N ALA A 63 11.73 10.22 -14.08
CA ALA A 63 11.97 11.47 -14.81
C ALA A 63 13.32 12.05 -14.35
N SER A 64 14.23 12.23 -15.30
CA SER A 64 15.57 12.81 -15.11
C SER A 64 15.53 14.24 -14.61
#